data_AF-A0A0C3B1C8-F1
#
_entry.id   AF-A0A0C3B1C8-F1
#
_cell.length_a   1.000
_cell.length_b   1.000
_cell.length_c   1.000
_cell.angle_alpha   90.00
_cell.angle_beta   90.00
_cell.angle_gamma   90.00
#
_symmetry.space_group_name_H-M   'P 1'
#
loop_
_entity.id
_entity.type
_entity.pdbx_description
1 polymer ?
#
loop_
_entity_poly.entity_id
_entity_poly.type
_entity_poly.pdbx_seq_one_letter_code
_entity_poly.pdbx_strand_id
1 'polypeptide(L)'
;MCPPHLRKATSVWKRGPVGEKTDEIIQQAYDMLSCIPWCGDIQGFDHNELLHQLATYASCAWLGITHQNQILNLFQCELLLKGSRIEVARMAFFTTIQEADNCCDTGKYEESQHFAWIRGIGEALVSGDQDGLGTMVNISGDHWVSIALDFEESLIWYDDSFRQDAVEEVTSVVDWWTFHHTG
;
A
#
# COMPACT_ATOMS: atom_id res chain seq x y z
N MET A 1 -6.65 -12.31 22.36
CA MET A 1 -6.15 -10.94 22.16
C MET A 1 -7.35 -10.01 22.12
N CYS A 2 -7.20 -8.69 22.29
CA CYS A 2 -8.30 -7.75 22.04
C CYS A 2 -8.33 -7.41 20.54
N PRO A 3 -9.51 -7.24 19.92
CA PRO A 3 -9.59 -6.86 18.52
C PRO A 3 -8.95 -5.47 18.31
N PRO A 4 -8.25 -5.27 17.18
CA PRO A 4 -7.53 -4.04 16.93
C PRO A 4 -8.48 -2.85 16.79
N HIS A 5 -8.03 -1.67 17.22
CA HIS A 5 -8.84 -0.45 17.17
C HIS A 5 -8.39 0.45 16.00
N LEU A 6 -9.36 0.88 15.18
CA LEU A 6 -9.12 1.86 14.13
C LEU A 6 -8.71 3.21 14.73
N ARG A 7 -7.56 3.74 14.31
CA ARG A 7 -7.11 5.09 14.65
C ARG A 7 -6.91 5.92 13.39
N LYS A 8 -7.44 7.15 13.43
CA LYS A 8 -7.13 8.17 12.43
C LYS A 8 -5.71 8.64 12.66
N ALA A 9 -4.84 8.52 11.65
CA ALA A 9 -3.49 9.03 11.75
C ALA A 9 -3.54 10.56 11.88
N THR A 10 -3.07 11.11 13.00
CA THR A 10 -2.84 12.55 13.12
C THR A 10 -1.48 12.85 12.51
N SER A 11 -1.46 13.45 11.31
CA SER A 11 -0.29 13.96 10.57
C SER A 11 0.95 14.18 11.46
N VAL A 12 1.87 13.20 11.49
CA VAL A 12 3.12 13.25 12.27
C VAL A 12 4.21 14.05 11.55
N TRP A 13 4.02 14.35 10.26
CA TRP A 13 4.99 15.07 9.44
C TRP A 13 5.01 16.57 9.76
N LYS A 14 5.94 16.98 10.63
CA LYS A 14 6.35 18.39 10.71
C LYS A 14 7.08 18.75 9.42
N ARG A 15 6.51 19.64 8.59
CA ARG A 15 7.23 20.21 7.45
C ARG A 15 8.48 20.92 7.96
N GLY A 16 9.67 20.38 7.65
CA GLY A 16 10.93 21.08 7.83
C GLY A 16 11.02 22.32 6.93
N PRO A 17 12.07 23.15 7.01
CA PRO A 17 12.24 24.28 6.10
C PRO A 17 12.47 23.76 4.67
N VAL A 18 11.50 24.00 3.79
CA VAL A 18 11.34 23.33 2.47
C VAL A 18 12.03 24.07 1.29
N GLY A 19 12.51 25.30 1.48
CA GLY A 19 12.84 26.22 0.37
C GLY A 19 13.92 25.74 -0.62
N GLU A 20 15.16 25.57 -0.18
CA GLU A 20 16.30 25.41 -1.11
C GLU A 20 16.44 23.99 -1.69
N LYS A 21 16.11 22.96 -0.92
CA LYS A 21 16.23 21.56 -1.37
C LYS A 21 15.19 21.16 -2.41
N THR A 22 14.04 21.85 -2.44
CA THR A 22 12.94 21.48 -3.34
C THR A 22 13.26 21.88 -4.77
N ASP A 23 13.82 23.07 -4.98
CA ASP A 23 14.18 23.55 -6.32
C ASP A 23 15.29 22.69 -6.95
N GLU A 24 16.27 22.26 -6.15
CA GLU A 24 17.32 21.34 -6.62
C GLU A 24 16.77 19.98 -7.06
N ILE A 25 15.87 19.39 -6.27
CA ILE A 25 15.24 18.10 -6.61
C ILE A 25 14.38 18.23 -7.86
N ILE A 26 13.61 19.32 -7.96
CA ILE A 26 12.78 19.59 -9.14
C ILE A 26 13.67 19.71 -10.38
N GLN A 27 14.75 20.49 -10.32
CA GLN A 27 15.66 20.65 -11.44
C GLN A 27 16.31 19.32 -11.83
N GLN A 28 16.77 18.53 -10.87
CA GLN A 28 17.32 17.19 -11.13
C GLN A 28 16.30 16.28 -11.80
N ALA A 29 15.03 16.30 -11.35
CA ALA A 29 13.96 15.52 -11.97
C ALA A 29 13.74 15.95 -13.43
N TYR A 30 13.67 17.25 -13.71
CA TYR A 30 13.55 17.77 -15.08
C TYR A 30 14.75 17.38 -15.95
N ASP A 31 15.97 17.54 -15.44
CA ASP A 31 17.20 17.19 -16.15
C ASP A 31 17.21 15.70 -16.51
N MET A 32 16.87 14.83 -15.54
CA MET A 32 16.74 13.40 -15.77
C MET A 32 15.67 13.10 -16.82
N LEU A 33 14.44 13.60 -16.65
CA LEU A 33 13.33 13.36 -17.58
C LEU A 33 13.63 13.85 -19.01
N SER A 34 14.41 14.93 -19.15
CA SER A 34 14.81 15.48 -20.46
C SER A 34 15.80 14.57 -21.21
N CYS A 35 16.50 13.68 -20.51
CA CYS A 35 17.51 12.79 -21.07
C CYS A 35 16.97 11.38 -21.38
N ILE A 36 15.73 11.07 -21.00
CA ILE A 36 15.15 9.74 -21.18
C ILE A 36 14.72 9.55 -22.65
N PRO A 37 15.04 8.42 -23.30
CA PRO A 37 14.67 8.16 -24.70
C PRO A 37 13.16 7.89 -24.93
N TRP A 38 12.32 8.03 -23.89
CA TRP A 38 10.86 7.86 -23.86
C TRP A 38 10.30 6.61 -24.59
N CYS A 39 11.13 5.57 -24.75
CA CYS A 39 10.78 4.32 -25.39
C CYS A 39 11.33 3.12 -24.61
N GLY A 40 10.68 1.97 -24.75
CA GLY A 40 11.03 0.75 -24.04
C GLY A 40 10.34 0.60 -22.68
N ASP A 41 10.88 -0.31 -21.88
CA ASP A 41 10.30 -0.73 -20.60
C ASP A 41 11.08 -0.14 -19.42
N ILE A 42 10.36 0.22 -18.37
CA ILE A 42 10.92 0.61 -17.07
C ILE A 42 11.59 -0.62 -16.45
N GLN A 43 12.84 -0.46 -16.03
CA GLN A 43 13.60 -1.52 -15.37
C GLN A 43 13.48 -1.39 -13.84
N GLY A 44 13.55 -2.52 -13.14
CA GLY A 44 13.56 -2.55 -11.67
C GLY A 44 12.20 -2.76 -11.01
N PHE A 45 11.15 -3.03 -11.79
CA PHE A 45 9.84 -3.44 -11.30
C PHE A 45 9.45 -4.81 -11.89
N ASP A 46 8.57 -5.54 -11.20
CA ASP A 46 8.19 -6.91 -11.57
C ASP A 46 7.42 -7.02 -12.90
N HIS A 47 6.90 -5.91 -13.41
CA HIS A 47 6.10 -5.86 -14.63
C HIS A 47 6.81 -5.02 -15.69
N ASN A 48 6.71 -5.45 -16.95
CA ASN A 48 7.16 -4.66 -18.09
C ASN A 48 6.21 -3.47 -18.27
N GLU A 49 6.54 -2.38 -17.62
CA GLU A 49 5.80 -1.12 -17.66
C GLU A 49 6.45 -0.19 -18.68
N LEU A 50 5.63 0.53 -19.46
CA LEU A 50 6.16 1.34 -20.55
C LEU A 50 6.80 2.62 -20.01
N LEU A 51 8.00 2.96 -20.49
CA LEU A 51 8.79 4.09 -19.99
C LEU A 51 8.05 5.43 -20.06
N HIS A 52 7.16 5.62 -21.03
CA HIS A 52 6.35 6.82 -21.15
C HIS A 52 5.33 7.01 -20.01
N GLN A 53 5.00 5.96 -19.25
CA GLN A 53 4.13 6.07 -18.07
C GLN A 53 4.79 6.92 -16.97
N LEU A 54 6.12 7.04 -16.94
CA LEU A 54 6.79 7.94 -15.99
C LEU A 54 6.39 9.41 -16.18
N ALA A 55 5.98 9.82 -17.39
CA ALA A 55 5.51 11.18 -17.63
C ALA A 55 4.26 11.52 -16.81
N THR A 56 3.47 10.51 -16.41
CA THR A 56 2.29 10.70 -15.58
C THR A 56 2.63 11.30 -14.22
N TYR A 57 3.78 10.94 -13.62
CA TYR A 57 4.26 11.55 -12.37
C TYR A 57 4.57 13.05 -12.49
N ALA A 58 4.93 13.51 -13.68
CA ALA A 58 5.25 14.91 -13.97
C ALA A 58 4.05 15.67 -14.59
N SER A 59 2.84 15.12 -14.46
CA SER A 59 1.63 15.67 -15.07
C SER A 59 0.54 15.96 -14.04
N CYS A 60 -0.58 16.53 -14.48
CA CYS A 60 -1.80 16.66 -13.66
C CYS A 60 -2.75 15.44 -13.80
N ALA A 61 -2.32 14.36 -14.45
CA ALA A 61 -3.13 13.17 -14.60
C ALA A 61 -3.19 12.38 -13.29
N TRP A 62 -4.31 11.70 -13.06
CA TRP A 62 -4.47 10.81 -11.91
C TRP A 62 -3.53 9.62 -12.00
N LEU A 63 -2.91 9.27 -10.88
CA LEU A 63 -2.07 8.08 -10.77
C LEU A 63 -2.93 6.82 -10.77
N GLY A 64 -2.70 5.95 -11.75
CA GLY A 64 -3.31 4.62 -11.81
C GLY A 64 -2.62 3.57 -10.92
N ILE A 65 -3.17 2.35 -10.92
CA ILE A 65 -2.68 1.18 -10.14
C ILE A 65 -1.19 0.94 -10.34
N THR A 66 -0.70 1.01 -11.59
CA THR A 66 0.72 0.83 -11.93
C THR A 66 1.61 1.76 -11.11
N HIS A 67 1.29 3.05 -11.08
CA HIS A 67 2.06 4.06 -10.36
C HIS A 67 2.04 3.85 -8.84
N GLN A 68 0.92 3.37 -8.30
CA GLN A 68 0.84 3.04 -6.87
C GLN A 68 1.68 1.81 -6.53
N ASN A 69 1.64 0.76 -7.36
CA ASN A 69 2.48 -0.41 -7.18
C ASN A 69 3.97 -0.06 -7.29
N GLN A 70 4.36 0.85 -8.20
CA GLN A 70 5.73 1.36 -8.28
C GLN A 70 6.15 2.05 -6.96
N ILE A 71 5.31 2.94 -6.41
CA ILE A 71 5.58 3.62 -5.13
C ILE A 71 5.71 2.60 -3.99
N LEU A 72 4.79 1.63 -3.90
CA LEU A 72 4.82 0.58 -2.87
C LEU A 72 6.07 -0.31 -2.99
N ASN A 73 6.50 -0.64 -4.21
CA ASN A 73 7.74 -1.37 -4.46
C ASN A 73 8.97 -0.60 -3.99
N LEU A 74 9.05 0.70 -4.31
CA LEU A 74 10.14 1.56 -3.84
C LEU A 74 10.16 1.65 -2.31
N PHE A 75 8.99 1.76 -1.69
CA PHE A 75 8.85 1.80 -0.24
C PHE A 75 9.27 0.48 0.42
N GLN A 76 8.86 -0.66 -0.14
CA GLN A 76 9.32 -1.99 0.30
C GLN A 76 10.85 -2.09 0.23
N CYS A 77 11.46 -1.68 -0.88
CA CYS A 77 12.91 -1.70 -1.05
C CYS A 77 13.61 -0.86 0.03
N GLU A 78 13.11 0.34 0.32
CA GLU A 78 13.68 1.19 1.37
C GLU A 78 13.56 0.56 2.77
N LEU A 79 12.42 -0.05 3.08
CA LEU A 79 12.20 -0.75 4.34
C LEU A 79 13.12 -1.97 4.49
N LEU A 80 13.29 -2.76 3.43
CA LEU A 80 14.22 -3.89 3.41
C LEU A 80 15.66 -3.45 3.62
N LEU A 81 16.10 -2.35 2.99
CA LEU A 81 17.44 -1.78 3.20
C LEU A 81 17.66 -1.33 4.65
N LYS A 82 16.60 -0.96 5.36
CA LYS A 82 16.63 -0.63 6.79
C LYS A 82 16.50 -1.85 7.71
N GLY A 83 16.37 -3.06 7.15
CA GLY A 83 16.15 -4.29 7.91
C GLY A 83 14.77 -4.37 8.56
N SER A 84 13.80 -3.61 8.06
CA SER A 84 12.41 -3.67 8.54
C SER A 84 11.76 -4.99 8.12
N ARG A 85 10.89 -5.52 8.98
CA ARG A 85 10.07 -6.71 8.75
C ARG A 85 8.61 -6.36 8.45
N ILE A 86 8.36 -5.12 8.05
CA ILE A 86 7.05 -4.67 7.59
C ILE A 86 6.86 -5.16 6.16
N GLU A 87 5.72 -5.81 5.93
CA GLU A 87 5.25 -6.14 4.59
C GLU A 87 4.60 -4.92 3.95
N VAL A 88 4.92 -4.62 2.70
CA VAL A 88 4.21 -3.63 1.88
C VAL A 88 3.51 -4.37 0.76
N ALA A 89 2.23 -4.65 0.99
CA ALA A 89 1.42 -5.36 0.04
C ALA A 89 0.99 -4.45 -1.11
N ARG A 90 0.98 -5.03 -2.32
CA ARG A 90 0.53 -4.36 -3.55
C ARG A 90 -0.99 -4.27 -3.62
N MET A 91 -1.48 -3.51 -4.60
CA MET A 91 -2.92 -3.29 -4.79
C MET A 91 -3.76 -4.56 -4.91
N ALA A 92 -3.19 -5.65 -5.43
CA ALA A 92 -3.88 -6.94 -5.53
C ALA A 92 -4.28 -7.51 -4.16
N PHE A 93 -3.57 -7.16 -3.09
CA PHE A 93 -3.86 -7.64 -1.74
C PHE A 93 -5.28 -7.27 -1.31
N PHE A 94 -5.62 -5.98 -1.38
CA PHE A 94 -6.93 -5.51 -0.93
C PHE A 94 -8.07 -6.13 -1.76
N THR A 95 -7.89 -6.21 -3.08
CA THR A 95 -8.90 -6.84 -3.95
C THR A 95 -9.07 -8.32 -3.62
N THR A 96 -7.98 -9.03 -3.29
CA THR A 96 -8.04 -10.46 -2.96
C THR A 96 -8.65 -10.72 -1.58
N ILE A 97 -8.40 -9.87 -0.57
CA ILE A 97 -9.09 -9.99 0.73
C ILE A 97 -10.58 -9.64 0.60
N GLN A 98 -10.95 -8.68 -0.26
CA GLN A 98 -12.34 -8.34 -0.53
C GLN A 98 -13.07 -9.49 -1.24
N GLU A 99 -12.43 -10.16 -2.20
CA GLU A 99 -12.97 -11.38 -2.81
C GLU A 99 -13.16 -12.51 -1.79
N ALA A 100 -12.25 -12.62 -0.82
CA ALA A 100 -12.32 -13.60 0.24
C ALA A 100 -13.46 -13.31 1.23
N ASP A 101 -13.62 -12.05 1.64
CA ASP A 101 -14.71 -11.59 2.52
C ASP A 101 -16.09 -11.87 1.89
N ASN A 102 -16.23 -11.61 0.59
CA ASN A 102 -17.45 -11.95 -0.17
C ASN A 102 -17.76 -13.46 -0.21
N CYS A 103 -16.80 -14.31 0.15
CA CYS A 103 -16.96 -15.76 0.23
C CYS A 103 -16.80 -16.31 1.66
N CYS A 104 -16.84 -15.46 2.70
CA CYS A 104 -16.50 -15.83 4.07
C CYS A 104 -17.34 -17.02 4.61
N ASP A 105 -18.62 -17.10 4.27
CA ASP A 105 -19.53 -18.17 4.70
C ASP A 105 -19.30 -19.53 3.99
N THR A 106 -18.40 -19.58 3.01
CA THR A 106 -18.26 -20.75 2.13
C THR A 106 -17.12 -21.69 2.51
N GLY A 107 -16.23 -21.30 3.44
CA GLY A 107 -14.99 -22.04 3.75
C GLY A 107 -13.92 -21.99 2.64
N LYS A 108 -14.18 -21.25 1.55
CA LYS A 108 -13.23 -21.12 0.44
C LYS A 108 -11.98 -20.36 0.86
N TYR A 109 -12.09 -19.46 1.84
CA TYR A 109 -10.96 -18.66 2.27
C TYR A 109 -9.82 -19.52 2.79
N GLU A 110 -10.11 -20.65 3.43
CA GLU A 110 -9.16 -21.56 4.07
C GLU A 110 -8.64 -22.63 3.07
N GLU A 111 -9.51 -23.08 2.16
CA GLU A 111 -9.20 -24.21 1.28
C GLU A 111 -8.57 -23.79 -0.05
N SER A 112 -8.91 -22.61 -0.57
CA SER A 112 -8.52 -22.21 -1.92
C SER A 112 -7.04 -21.81 -2.00
N GLN A 113 -6.34 -22.27 -3.04
CA GLN A 113 -4.99 -21.81 -3.37
C GLN A 113 -4.98 -20.34 -3.81
N HIS A 114 -6.10 -19.83 -4.32
CA HIS A 114 -6.24 -18.42 -4.71
C HIS A 114 -5.94 -17.46 -3.55
N PHE A 115 -6.35 -17.83 -2.34
CA PHE A 115 -6.16 -17.02 -1.14
C PHE A 115 -4.90 -17.39 -0.35
N ALA A 116 -4.10 -18.37 -0.80
CA ALA A 116 -2.96 -18.86 -0.05
C ALA A 116 -1.92 -17.77 0.24
N TRP A 117 -1.68 -16.86 -0.71
CA TRP A 117 -0.75 -15.74 -0.52
C TRP A 117 -1.22 -14.78 0.57
N ILE A 118 -2.48 -14.33 0.54
CA ILE A 118 -3.01 -13.42 1.58
C ILE A 118 -3.16 -14.11 2.94
N ARG A 119 -3.39 -15.43 2.99
CA ARG A 119 -3.29 -16.21 4.23
C ARG A 119 -1.87 -16.22 4.78
N GLY A 120 -0.88 -16.45 3.91
CA GLY A 120 0.53 -16.47 4.30
C GLY A 120 1.00 -15.15 4.92
N ILE A 121 0.51 -14.00 4.43
CA ILE A 121 0.77 -12.70 5.09
C ILE A 121 0.16 -12.67 6.49
N GLY A 122 -1.10 -13.07 6.65
CA GLY A 122 -1.77 -13.12 7.95
C GLY A 122 -1.05 -14.05 8.95
N GLU A 123 -0.66 -15.24 8.50
CA GLU A 123 0.11 -16.21 9.27
C GLU A 123 1.46 -15.64 9.72
N ALA A 124 2.17 -14.94 8.82
CA ALA A 124 3.46 -14.31 9.13
C ALA A 124 3.34 -13.16 10.15
N LEU A 125 2.23 -12.42 10.13
CA LEU A 125 1.95 -11.40 11.15
C LEU A 125 1.68 -12.04 12.51
N VAL A 126 0.87 -13.10 12.56
CA VAL A 126 0.50 -13.80 13.81
C VAL A 126 1.68 -14.56 14.41
N SER A 127 2.52 -15.18 13.59
CA SER A 127 3.76 -15.85 14.06
C SER A 127 4.80 -14.85 14.57
N GLY A 128 4.61 -13.55 14.28
CA GLY A 128 5.57 -12.50 14.55
C GLY A 128 6.76 -12.56 13.62
N ASP A 129 6.64 -13.20 12.44
CA ASP A 129 7.62 -13.18 11.35
C ASP A 129 7.66 -11.82 10.64
N GLN A 130 6.53 -11.11 10.65
CA GLN A 130 6.37 -9.73 10.19
C GLN A 130 5.87 -8.83 11.34
N ASP A 131 6.38 -7.61 11.41
CA ASP A 131 6.04 -6.66 12.49
C ASP A 131 4.76 -5.85 12.16
N GLY A 132 4.39 -5.78 10.88
CA GLY A 132 3.24 -5.03 10.41
C GLY A 132 3.04 -5.14 8.90
N LEU A 133 1.97 -4.50 8.42
CA LEU A 133 1.57 -4.52 7.01
C LEU A 133 1.20 -3.11 6.56
N GLY A 134 1.70 -2.65 5.42
CA GLY A 134 1.25 -1.44 4.74
C GLY A 134 0.64 -1.76 3.38
N THR A 135 -0.43 -1.08 3.01
CA THR A 135 -1.02 -1.17 1.66
C THR A 135 -1.72 0.15 1.30
N MET A 136 -2.12 0.26 0.03
CA MET A 136 -3.06 1.27 -0.43
C MET A 136 -4.33 0.61 -0.95
N VAL A 137 -5.43 1.37 -0.96
CA VAL A 137 -6.74 0.94 -1.44
C VAL A 137 -7.31 2.03 -2.33
N ASN A 138 -7.94 1.62 -3.44
CA ASN A 138 -8.74 2.52 -4.24
C ASN A 138 -10.18 2.52 -3.74
N ILE A 139 -10.70 3.67 -3.35
CA ILE A 139 -12.10 3.86 -2.99
C ILE A 139 -12.83 4.40 -4.21
N SER A 140 -13.91 3.73 -4.61
CA SER A 140 -14.83 4.17 -5.68
C SER A 140 -14.22 4.37 -7.08
N GLY A 141 -12.99 3.93 -7.32
CA GLY A 141 -12.32 4.05 -8.62
C GLY A 141 -11.56 5.36 -8.84
N ASP A 142 -11.64 6.32 -7.91
CA ASP A 142 -11.16 7.68 -8.11
C ASP A 142 -10.33 8.26 -6.95
N HIS A 143 -10.22 7.55 -5.83
CA HIS A 143 -9.53 8.04 -4.65
C HIS A 143 -8.63 6.97 -4.02
N TRP A 144 -7.43 7.36 -3.60
CA TRP A 144 -6.46 6.45 -2.97
C TRP A 144 -6.33 6.75 -1.48
N VAL A 145 -6.43 5.70 -0.67
CA VAL A 145 -6.17 5.77 0.78
C VAL A 145 -5.08 4.80 1.16
N SER A 146 -4.40 5.06 2.27
CA SER A 146 -3.38 4.16 2.82
C SER A 146 -3.86 3.51 4.11
N ILE A 147 -3.51 2.24 4.26
CA ILE A 147 -3.81 1.42 5.43
C ILE A 147 -2.48 0.87 5.95
N ALA A 148 -2.28 0.95 7.26
CA ALA A 148 -1.18 0.26 7.93
C ALA A 148 -1.69 -0.52 9.14
N LEU A 149 -1.31 -1.78 9.24
CA LEU A 149 -1.53 -2.64 10.39
C LEU A 149 -0.27 -2.66 11.24
N ASP A 150 -0.41 -2.21 12.46
CA ASP A 150 0.59 -2.30 13.51
C ASP A 150 0.20 -3.47 14.41
N PHE A 151 0.86 -4.61 14.22
CA PHE A 151 0.50 -5.85 14.89
C PHE A 151 0.97 -5.87 16.34
N GLU A 152 2.09 -5.21 16.64
CA GLU A 152 2.63 -5.06 17.99
C GLU A 152 1.65 -4.28 18.88
N GLU A 153 1.14 -3.15 18.39
CA GLU A 153 0.21 -2.30 19.13
C GLU A 153 -1.27 -2.69 18.93
N SER A 154 -1.55 -3.67 18.07
CA SER A 154 -2.92 -4.05 17.68
C SER A 154 -3.73 -2.85 17.17
N LEU A 155 -3.14 -2.09 16.24
CA LEU A 155 -3.74 -0.88 15.66
C LEU A 155 -3.88 -0.97 14.15
N ILE A 156 -4.99 -0.42 13.66
CA ILE A 156 -5.21 -0.19 12.23
C ILE A 156 -5.15 1.32 12.01
N TRP A 157 -4.17 1.76 11.23
CA TRP A 157 -4.02 3.12 10.77
C TRP A 157 -4.70 3.28 9.42
N TYR A 158 -5.59 4.26 9.35
CA TYR A 158 -6.20 4.71 8.10
C TYR A 158 -5.82 6.17 7.86
N ASP A 159 -5.31 6.45 6.66
CA ASP A 159 -4.99 7.82 6.25
C ASP A 159 -5.61 8.13 4.88
N ASP A 160 -6.22 9.31 4.84
CA ASP A 160 -6.94 9.86 3.71
C ASP A 160 -6.53 11.32 3.56
N SER A 161 -5.97 11.65 2.39
CA SER A 161 -5.50 13.00 2.07
C SER A 161 -6.63 14.05 2.02
N PHE A 162 -7.87 13.64 1.78
CA PHE A 162 -9.08 14.47 1.86
C PHE A 162 -9.65 14.55 3.29
N ARG A 163 -9.00 13.88 4.25
CA ARG A 163 -9.36 13.84 5.68
C ARG A 163 -10.77 13.31 5.95
N GLN A 164 -11.32 12.54 5.00
CA GLN A 164 -12.58 11.85 5.19
C GLN A 164 -12.44 10.78 6.27
N ASP A 165 -13.57 10.32 6.78
CA ASP A 165 -13.58 9.19 7.71
C ASP A 165 -13.42 7.89 6.93
N ALA A 166 -13.00 6.84 7.63
CA ALA A 166 -12.79 5.56 6.99
C ALA A 166 -14.10 5.01 6.42
N VAL A 167 -14.04 4.51 5.19
CA VAL A 167 -15.22 3.95 4.51
C VAL A 167 -15.52 2.57 5.08
N GLU A 168 -16.79 2.34 5.43
CA GLU A 168 -17.25 1.11 6.09
C GLU A 168 -16.85 -0.15 5.32
N GLU A 169 -16.97 -0.14 3.99
CA GLU A 169 -16.56 -1.23 3.09
C GLU A 169 -15.07 -1.61 3.26
N VAL A 170 -14.21 -0.60 3.44
CA VAL A 170 -12.78 -0.84 3.62
C VAL A 170 -12.50 -1.38 5.02
N THR A 171 -13.10 -0.76 6.04
CA THR A 171 -12.89 -1.18 7.42
C THR A 171 -13.46 -2.57 7.69
N SER A 172 -14.63 -2.92 7.16
CA SER A 172 -15.25 -4.23 7.39
C SER A 172 -14.42 -5.38 6.83
N VAL A 173 -13.85 -5.19 5.63
CA VAL A 173 -13.00 -6.19 4.98
C VAL A 173 -11.70 -6.40 5.74
N VAL A 174 -11.06 -5.31 6.20
CA VAL A 174 -9.82 -5.40 6.98
C VAL A 174 -10.09 -5.97 8.38
N ASP A 175 -11.18 -5.57 9.03
CA ASP A 175 -11.59 -6.09 10.33
C ASP A 175 -11.89 -7.59 10.25
N TRP A 176 -12.63 -8.03 9.23
CA TRP A 176 -12.87 -9.46 8.98
C TRP A 176 -11.56 -10.23 8.80
N TRP A 177 -10.68 -9.76 7.91
CA TRP A 177 -9.43 -10.44 7.61
C TRP A 177 -8.51 -10.50 8.83
N THR A 178 -8.36 -9.40 9.57
CA THR A 178 -7.55 -9.37 10.80
C THR A 178 -8.13 -10.26 11.89
N PHE A 179 -9.44 -10.19 12.14
CA PHE A 179 -10.13 -11.04 13.11
C PHE A 179 -9.96 -12.53 12.79
N HIS A 180 -10.00 -12.90 11.51
CA HIS A 180 -9.81 -14.29 11.09
C HIS A 180 -8.46 -14.87 11.54
N HIS A 181 -7.41 -14.05 11.59
CA HIS A 181 -6.06 -14.46 11.97
C HIS A 181 -5.79 -14.31 13.48
N THR A 182 -6.38 -13.32 14.14
CA THR A 182 -6.07 -13.01 15.55
C THR A 182 -7.05 -13.56 16.58
N GLY A 183 -8.30 -13.87 16.18
CA GLY A 183 -9.43 -14.09 17.09
C GLY A 183 -9.75 -12.88 17.96
#